data_AF-A0A933Z4C6-F1
#
_entry.id   AF-A0A933Z4C6-F1
#
_cell.length_a   1.000
_cell.length_b   1.000
_cell.length_c   1.000
_cell.angle_alpha   90.00
_cell.angle_beta   90.00
_cell.angle_gamma   90.00
#
_symmetry.space_group_name_H-M   'P 1'
#
loop_
_entity.id
_entity.type
_entity.pdbx_description
1 polymer ?
#
loop_
_entity_poly.entity_id
_entity_poly.type
_entity_poly.pdbx_seq_one_letter_code
_entity_poly.pdbx_strand_id
1 'polypeptide(L)'
;MSDLVPMDKLQIEACKAFGKEAANNVFAFLGDITGPPAKELGGLLADQVRFLRFKNQFKLIEKTRAFLKGKKPQEVPLRILAPLLEHASWAEEDILQDKWASLLASAAMPGADVSNHATYVELLRQLSPIHVAFLDFMYKSSNYSSRRFGRLPEYIADQDVMRELLIGEDQYAICCELLISLNLISQDIILNTDNLEIEKENGLFSATPKLKIKKRLWRELVSRDIGSISLTFLGISFVRKCRHPLAPENRKAILLLIRENLNEIIDQHPNRSAALTNMARELTPEMLVDDIYGAVETGYRKITGQYIAYRDEEHPLTQEQKKELIEFIADDLRYMYG
;
A
#
# COMPACT_ATOMS: atom_id res chain seq x y z
N MET A 1 12.10 37.64 -8.05
CA MET A 1 13.18 36.71 -8.47
C MET A 1 13.73 36.14 -7.18
N SER A 2 13.49 34.86 -6.92
CA SER A 2 14.01 34.19 -5.73
C SER A 2 15.53 34.11 -5.86
N ASP A 3 16.24 34.61 -4.85
CA ASP A 3 17.68 34.42 -4.74
C ASP A 3 17.94 32.94 -4.49
N LEU A 4 18.18 32.19 -5.56
CA LEU A 4 18.60 30.80 -5.52
C LEU A 4 19.86 30.71 -4.63
N VAL A 5 19.71 30.18 -3.42
CA VAL A 5 20.85 29.86 -2.55
C VAL A 5 21.71 28.82 -3.27
N PRO A 6 23.02 29.09 -3.49
CA PRO A 6 23.91 28.11 -4.11
C PRO A 6 23.97 26.80 -3.32
N MET A 7 23.98 25.66 -4.02
CA MET A 7 24.05 24.31 -3.42
C MET A 7 25.18 24.17 -2.38
N ASP A 8 26.31 24.82 -2.62
CA ASP A 8 27.47 24.80 -1.72
C ASP A 8 27.15 25.40 -0.34
N LYS A 9 26.29 26.42 -0.28
CA LYS A 9 25.86 27.03 0.98
C LYS A 9 24.91 26.10 1.75
N LEU A 10 23.99 25.44 1.04
CA LEU A 10 23.09 24.43 1.64
C LEU A 10 23.90 23.26 2.21
N GLN A 11 24.93 22.80 1.50
CA GLN A 11 25.79 21.72 1.98
C GLN A 11 26.55 22.12 3.26
N ILE A 12 27.02 23.37 3.35
CA ILE A 12 27.66 23.89 4.55
C ILE A 12 26.69 23.93 5.73
N GLU A 13 25.45 24.39 5.54
CA GLU A 13 24.43 24.43 6.58
C GLU A 13 24.01 23.03 7.03
N ALA A 14 23.82 22.10 6.09
CA ALA A 14 23.56 20.69 6.38
C ALA A 14 24.68 20.06 7.21
N CYS A 15 25.94 20.31 6.85
CA CYS A 15 27.10 19.80 7.57
C CYS A 15 27.13 20.32 9.02
N LYS A 16 26.76 21.59 9.24
CA LYS A 16 26.68 22.19 10.58
C LYS A 16 25.53 21.62 11.40
N ALA A 17 24.38 21.38 10.79
CA ALA A 17 23.16 20.96 11.48
C ALA A 17 23.07 19.45 11.74
N PHE A 18 23.58 18.62 10.83
CA PHE A 18 23.40 17.16 10.84
C PHE A 18 24.72 16.37 10.83
N GLY A 19 25.86 17.06 10.73
CA GLY A 19 27.17 16.44 10.61
C GLY A 19 27.59 16.21 9.16
N LYS A 20 28.91 16.24 8.92
CA LYS A 20 29.51 16.19 7.58
C LYS A 20 29.18 14.90 6.82
N GLU A 21 29.22 13.77 7.50
CA GLU A 21 28.98 12.46 6.88
C GLU A 21 27.53 12.32 6.42
N ALA A 22 26.56 12.56 7.30
CA ALA A 22 25.13 12.52 6.97
C ALA A 22 24.79 13.50 5.84
N ALA A 23 25.31 14.73 5.91
CA ALA A 23 25.09 15.72 4.86
C ALA A 23 25.61 15.26 3.49
N ASN A 24 26.87 14.81 3.42
CA ASN A 24 27.46 14.33 2.18
C ASN A 24 26.70 13.14 1.60
N ASN A 25 26.28 12.23 2.47
CA ASN A 25 25.44 11.09 2.09
C ASN A 25 24.15 11.61 1.44
N VAL A 26 23.40 12.54 2.07
CA VAL A 26 22.13 13.11 1.54
C VAL A 26 22.31 13.70 0.15
N PHE A 27 23.30 14.57 -0.03
CA PHE A 27 23.52 15.21 -1.32
C PHE A 27 23.97 14.23 -2.41
N ALA A 28 24.76 13.21 -2.07
CA ALA A 28 25.13 12.17 -3.03
C ALA A 28 23.90 11.38 -3.51
N PHE A 29 23.05 10.94 -2.58
CA PHE A 29 21.82 10.20 -2.92
C PHE A 29 20.83 11.06 -3.70
N LEU A 30 20.71 12.35 -3.36
CA LEU A 30 19.95 13.30 -4.17
C LEU A 30 20.49 13.36 -5.60
N GLY A 31 21.80 13.44 -5.78
CA GLY A 31 22.42 13.37 -7.10
C GLY A 31 22.01 12.11 -7.88
N ASP A 32 21.98 10.96 -7.22
CA ASP A 32 21.62 9.68 -7.85
C ASP A 32 20.14 9.62 -8.30
N ILE A 33 19.20 10.19 -7.53
CA ILE A 33 17.76 10.15 -7.89
C ILE A 33 17.31 11.29 -8.82
N THR A 34 18.14 12.32 -9.00
CA THR A 34 17.78 13.53 -9.77
C THR A 34 18.32 13.56 -11.19
N GLY A 35 19.41 12.83 -11.47
CA GLY A 35 20.08 12.82 -12.77
C GLY A 35 20.75 14.16 -13.15
N PRO A 36 21.27 14.29 -14.39
CA PRO A 36 21.96 15.50 -14.88
C PRO A 36 21.23 16.85 -14.73
N PRO A 37 19.87 16.94 -14.75
CA PRO A 37 19.14 18.20 -14.56
C PRO A 37 19.21 18.83 -13.15
N ALA A 38 19.96 18.26 -12.21
CA ALA A 38 19.99 18.62 -10.77
C ALA A 38 20.26 20.10 -10.42
N LYS A 39 20.71 20.94 -11.36
CA LYS A 39 20.96 22.37 -11.11
C LYS A 39 19.71 23.15 -10.68
N GLU A 40 18.51 22.69 -11.02
CA GLU A 40 17.24 23.38 -10.67
C GLU A 40 16.67 22.93 -9.31
N LEU A 41 16.95 21.70 -8.87
CA LEU A 41 16.52 21.18 -7.55
C LEU A 41 17.25 21.80 -6.37
N GLY A 42 18.48 22.26 -6.59
CA GLY A 42 19.15 23.14 -5.64
C GLY A 42 18.26 24.32 -5.28
N GLY A 43 17.53 24.89 -6.26
CA GLY A 43 16.54 25.95 -6.07
C GLY A 43 15.37 25.60 -5.18
N LEU A 44 14.82 24.39 -5.30
CA LEU A 44 13.71 23.89 -4.46
C LEU A 44 14.12 23.66 -3.00
N LEU A 45 15.37 23.28 -2.76
CA LEU A 45 15.95 23.18 -1.41
C LEU A 45 16.46 24.54 -0.89
N ALA A 46 16.77 25.47 -1.81
CA ALA A 46 17.34 26.78 -1.58
C ALA A 46 16.33 27.89 -1.34
N ASP A 47 15.07 27.70 -1.74
CA ASP A 47 14.01 28.63 -1.39
C ASP A 47 14.01 28.71 0.13
N GLN A 48 14.44 29.86 0.66
CA GLN A 48 14.74 30.04 2.07
C GLN A 48 13.47 29.84 2.88
N VAL A 49 13.23 28.62 3.34
CA VAL A 49 12.10 28.32 4.19
C VAL A 49 12.62 27.74 5.49
N ARG A 50 12.16 28.36 6.59
CA ARG A 50 12.35 27.99 8.01
C ARG A 50 13.13 26.68 8.15
N PHE A 51 14.29 26.70 8.81
CA PHE A 51 15.16 25.54 9.13
C PHE A 51 14.43 24.20 9.36
N LEU A 52 13.20 24.24 9.89
CA LEU A 52 12.25 23.13 9.96
C LEU A 52 11.97 22.40 8.62
N ARG A 53 11.64 23.11 7.52
CA ARG A 53 11.36 22.48 6.21
C ARG A 53 12.59 21.79 5.63
N PHE A 54 13.75 22.45 5.73
CA PHE A 54 15.03 21.85 5.35
C PHE A 54 15.32 20.58 6.18
N LYS A 55 15.10 20.63 7.49
CA LYS A 55 15.23 19.47 8.38
C LYS A 55 14.28 18.33 7.99
N ASN A 56 13.04 18.63 7.62
CA ASN A 56 12.07 17.62 7.20
C ASN A 56 12.45 16.99 5.85
N GLN A 57 12.88 17.79 4.87
CA GLN A 57 13.40 17.26 3.60
C GLN A 57 14.64 16.39 3.81
N PHE A 58 15.55 16.82 4.69
CA PHE A 58 16.73 16.02 5.04
C PHE A 58 16.33 14.67 5.64
N LYS A 59 15.43 14.67 6.64
CA LYS A 59 14.90 13.45 7.26
C LYS A 59 14.24 12.52 6.22
N LEU A 60 13.43 13.08 5.34
CA LEU A 60 12.77 12.34 4.26
C LEU A 60 13.78 11.61 3.38
N ILE A 61 14.83 12.32 2.93
CA ILE A 61 15.84 11.76 2.05
C ILE A 61 16.65 10.67 2.77
N GLU A 62 17.01 10.89 4.03
CA GLU A 62 17.70 9.88 4.84
C GLU A 62 16.85 8.63 5.06
N LYS A 63 15.57 8.77 5.42
CA LYS A 63 14.64 7.64 5.53
C LYS A 63 14.52 6.88 4.21
N THR A 64 14.38 7.61 3.10
CA THR A 64 14.31 7.03 1.75
C THR A 64 15.56 6.20 1.42
N ARG A 65 16.76 6.76 1.69
CA ARG A 65 18.02 6.04 1.50
C ARG A 65 18.08 4.78 2.36
N ALA A 66 17.67 4.87 3.62
CA ALA A 66 17.64 3.73 4.54
C ALA A 66 16.72 2.62 4.01
N PHE A 67 15.56 2.96 3.44
CA PHE A 67 14.64 1.99 2.83
C PHE A 67 15.22 1.29 1.60
N LEU A 68 16.11 1.97 0.86
CA LEU A 68 16.80 1.40 -0.30
C LEU A 68 18.04 0.56 0.05
N LYS A 69 18.47 0.55 1.32
CA LYS A 69 19.55 -0.30 1.87
C LYS A 69 20.83 -0.35 1.02
N GLY A 70 21.24 0.78 0.41
CA GLY A 70 22.50 0.88 -0.33
C GLY A 70 22.45 0.51 -1.82
N LYS A 71 21.26 0.36 -2.40
CA LYS A 71 21.10 0.20 -3.85
C LYS A 71 21.39 1.50 -4.58
N LYS A 72 21.91 1.36 -5.82
CA LYS A 72 21.90 2.45 -6.78
C LYS A 72 20.45 2.73 -7.16
N PRO A 73 19.86 3.87 -6.76
CA PRO A 73 18.49 4.17 -7.10
C PRO A 73 18.36 4.45 -8.60
N GLN A 74 17.15 4.32 -9.13
CA GLN A 74 16.83 4.88 -10.44
C GLN A 74 16.51 6.37 -10.33
N GLU A 75 16.68 7.09 -11.44
CA GLU A 75 16.27 8.48 -11.55
C GLU A 75 14.74 8.59 -11.39
N VAL A 76 14.30 9.52 -10.54
CA VAL A 76 12.88 9.83 -10.34
C VAL A 76 12.54 11.02 -11.22
N PRO A 77 11.52 10.92 -12.12
CA PRO A 77 11.12 12.04 -12.96
C PRO A 77 10.83 13.30 -12.14
N LEU A 78 11.33 14.47 -12.59
CA LEU A 78 11.19 15.74 -11.87
C LEU A 78 9.73 16.10 -11.56
N ARG A 79 8.79 15.75 -12.45
CA ARG A 79 7.35 15.94 -12.25
C ARG A 79 6.79 15.20 -11.01
N ILE A 80 7.48 14.18 -10.52
CA ILE A 80 7.15 13.44 -9.29
C ILE A 80 8.01 14.00 -8.16
N LEU A 81 9.33 14.09 -8.38
CA LEU A 81 10.28 14.40 -7.32
C LEU A 81 10.09 15.81 -6.74
N ALA A 82 9.89 16.82 -7.59
CA ALA A 82 9.77 18.21 -7.14
C ALA A 82 8.52 18.42 -6.25
N PRO A 83 7.29 18.05 -6.69
CA PRO A 83 6.11 18.15 -5.82
C PRO A 83 6.23 17.28 -4.56
N LEU A 84 6.83 16.09 -4.65
CA LEU A 84 7.03 15.22 -3.50
C LEU A 84 7.90 15.89 -2.43
N LEU A 85 9.08 16.40 -2.81
CA LEU A 85 9.99 17.08 -1.87
C LEU A 85 9.38 18.37 -1.30
N GLU A 86 8.58 19.07 -2.09
CA GLU A 86 7.88 20.28 -1.64
C GLU A 86 6.85 19.94 -0.56
N HIS A 87 5.95 19.00 -0.84
CA HIS A 87 4.84 18.68 0.06
C HIS A 87 5.30 17.90 1.30
N ALA A 88 6.23 16.96 1.15
CA ALA A 88 6.81 16.22 2.27
C ALA A 88 7.57 17.12 3.26
N SER A 89 8.04 18.31 2.82
CA SER A 89 8.69 19.28 3.71
C SER A 89 7.77 19.82 4.81
N TRP A 90 6.45 19.76 4.59
CA TRP A 90 5.43 20.23 5.53
C TRP A 90 4.91 19.16 6.49
N ALA A 91 5.25 17.89 6.28
CA ALA A 91 4.82 16.83 7.19
C ALA A 91 5.59 16.91 8.51
N GLU A 92 4.90 17.06 9.64
CA GLU A 92 5.54 17.13 10.97
C GLU A 92 5.47 15.80 11.70
N GLU A 93 4.39 15.04 11.48
CA GLU A 93 4.14 13.75 12.11
C GLU A 93 4.96 12.64 11.45
N ASP A 94 5.56 11.79 12.29
CA ASP A 94 6.45 10.72 11.82
C ASP A 94 5.74 9.75 10.88
N ILE A 95 4.44 9.45 11.11
CA ILE A 95 3.64 8.59 10.24
C ILE A 95 3.56 9.13 8.80
N LEU A 96 3.37 10.45 8.62
CA LEU A 96 3.33 11.07 7.29
C LEU A 96 4.73 11.09 6.67
N GLN A 97 5.76 11.41 7.45
CA GLN A 97 7.16 11.36 7.00
C GLN A 97 7.53 9.96 6.49
N ASP A 98 7.08 8.90 7.15
CA ASP A 98 7.31 7.52 6.73
C ASP A 98 6.58 7.20 5.42
N LYS A 99 5.33 7.65 5.24
CA LYS A 99 4.61 7.46 3.96
C LYS A 99 5.27 8.20 2.81
N TRP A 100 5.72 9.44 3.03
CA TRP A 100 6.45 10.20 2.00
C TRP A 100 7.78 9.53 1.64
N ALA A 101 8.53 9.05 2.63
CA ALA A 101 9.79 8.35 2.40
C ALA A 101 9.59 7.01 1.65
N SER A 102 8.56 6.24 2.02
CA SER A 102 8.20 5.01 1.33
C SER A 102 7.75 5.28 -0.12
N LEU A 103 6.97 6.35 -0.35
CA LEU A 103 6.55 6.74 -1.69
C LEU A 103 7.73 7.14 -2.56
N LEU A 104 8.68 7.90 -2.02
CA LEU A 104 9.91 8.25 -2.76
C LEU A 104 10.79 7.02 -2.99
N ALA A 105 10.93 6.15 -2.00
CA ALA A 105 11.72 4.92 -2.12
C ALA A 105 11.12 3.98 -3.16
N SER A 106 9.79 3.85 -3.24
CA SER A 106 9.13 3.04 -4.25
C SER A 106 9.29 3.62 -5.66
N ALA A 107 9.38 4.96 -5.80
CA ALA A 107 9.68 5.60 -7.08
C ALA A 107 11.15 5.41 -7.50
N ALA A 108 12.07 5.49 -6.54
CA ALA A 108 13.51 5.39 -6.75
C ALA A 108 14.02 3.93 -6.80
N MET A 109 13.15 2.95 -6.57
CA MET A 109 13.50 1.53 -6.62
C MET A 109 13.87 1.13 -8.07
N PRO A 110 14.98 0.41 -8.29
CA PRO A 110 15.38 0.00 -9.64
C PRO A 110 14.30 -0.81 -10.36
N GLY A 111 13.89 -0.36 -11.54
CA GLY A 111 12.89 -1.02 -12.38
C GLY A 111 11.45 -0.82 -11.90
N ALA A 112 11.20 0.12 -10.98
CA ALA A 112 9.85 0.46 -10.57
C ALA A 112 9.09 1.18 -11.70
N ASP A 113 7.83 0.81 -11.89
CA ASP A 113 6.88 1.58 -12.70
C ASP A 113 6.45 2.83 -11.93
N VAL A 114 6.79 4.00 -12.50
CA VAL A 114 6.52 5.32 -11.93
C VAL A 114 5.32 6.04 -12.56
N SER A 115 4.52 5.34 -13.37
CA SER A 115 3.40 5.91 -14.13
C SER A 115 2.37 6.64 -13.24
N ASN A 116 2.06 6.07 -12.08
CA ASN A 116 1.01 6.56 -11.16
C ASN A 116 1.54 7.38 -9.98
N HIS A 117 2.86 7.50 -9.80
CA HIS A 117 3.42 8.16 -8.61
C HIS A 117 3.07 9.63 -8.48
N ALA A 118 2.87 10.34 -9.60
CA ALA A 118 2.39 11.73 -9.55
C ALA A 118 0.98 11.81 -8.92
N THR A 119 0.09 10.85 -9.24
CA THR A 119 -1.23 10.73 -8.61
C THR A 119 -1.11 10.42 -7.12
N TYR A 120 -0.19 9.53 -6.73
CA TYR A 120 0.03 9.20 -5.32
C TYR A 120 0.57 10.37 -4.50
N VAL A 121 1.39 11.23 -5.09
CA VAL A 121 1.85 12.48 -4.45
C VAL A 121 0.65 13.40 -4.15
N GLU A 122 -0.25 13.60 -5.12
CA GLU A 122 -1.44 14.43 -4.91
C GLU A 122 -2.41 13.83 -3.88
N LEU A 123 -2.55 12.50 -3.85
CA LEU A 123 -3.36 11.82 -2.85
C LEU A 123 -2.76 12.02 -1.45
N LEU A 124 -1.48 11.70 -1.25
CA LEU A 124 -0.84 11.77 0.06
C LEU A 124 -0.80 13.19 0.63
N ARG A 125 -0.64 14.21 -0.22
CA ARG A 125 -0.69 15.62 0.18
C ARG A 125 -2.02 16.03 0.82
N GLN A 126 -3.12 15.36 0.46
CA GLN A 126 -4.46 15.66 0.96
C GLN A 126 -4.82 14.88 2.24
N LEU A 127 -3.95 13.96 2.68
CA LEU A 127 -4.22 13.10 3.84
C LEU A 127 -3.62 13.68 5.12
N SER A 128 -4.36 13.52 6.21
CA SER A 128 -3.90 13.76 7.56
C SER A 128 -3.39 12.45 8.18
N PRO A 129 -2.72 12.51 9.35
CA PRO A 129 -2.25 11.31 10.05
C PRO A 129 -3.36 10.28 10.30
N ILE A 130 -4.57 10.73 10.66
CA ILE A 130 -5.70 9.84 10.92
C ILE A 130 -6.20 9.15 9.65
N HIS A 131 -6.21 9.83 8.50
CA HIS A 131 -6.60 9.20 7.23
C HIS A 131 -5.60 8.12 6.81
N VAL A 132 -4.30 8.36 7.02
CA VAL A 132 -3.26 7.37 6.73
C VAL A 132 -3.39 6.16 7.66
N ALA A 133 -3.60 6.38 8.97
CA ALA A 133 -3.82 5.30 9.92
C ALA A 133 -5.06 4.48 9.58
N PHE A 134 -6.14 5.14 9.14
CA PHE A 134 -7.35 4.51 8.65
C PHE A 134 -7.08 3.57 7.47
N LEU A 135 -6.40 4.08 6.42
CA LEU A 135 -6.08 3.28 5.24
C LEU A 135 -5.14 2.10 5.57
N ASP A 136 -4.15 2.33 6.45
CA ASP A 136 -3.24 1.28 6.92
C ASP A 136 -4.00 0.19 7.70
N PHE A 137 -4.92 0.57 8.58
CA PHE A 137 -5.77 -0.39 9.29
C PHE A 137 -6.62 -1.18 8.31
N MET A 138 -7.30 -0.50 7.39
CA MET A 138 -8.13 -1.19 6.39
C MET A 138 -7.31 -2.19 5.58
N TYR A 139 -6.11 -1.79 5.14
CA TYR A 139 -5.24 -2.67 4.38
C TYR A 139 -4.78 -3.88 5.18
N LYS A 140 -4.49 -3.71 6.48
CA LYS A 140 -4.10 -4.82 7.36
C LYS A 140 -5.28 -5.77 7.61
N SER A 141 -6.47 -5.22 7.83
CA SER A 141 -7.68 -5.99 8.15
C SER A 141 -8.28 -6.70 6.93
N SER A 142 -8.06 -6.19 5.71
CA SER A 142 -8.60 -6.76 4.47
C SER A 142 -7.83 -7.97 3.92
N ASN A 143 -7.00 -8.66 4.72
CA ASN A 143 -5.98 -9.58 4.20
C ASN A 143 -6.11 -11.06 4.56
N TYR A 144 -7.28 -11.56 4.96
CA TYR A 144 -7.44 -13.01 5.15
C TYR A 144 -8.56 -13.68 4.34
N SER A 145 -9.70 -13.03 4.09
CA SER A 145 -10.86 -13.76 3.55
C SER A 145 -11.09 -13.53 2.06
N SER A 146 -10.78 -12.35 1.53
CA SER A 146 -11.09 -11.98 0.13
C SER A 146 -10.17 -12.60 -0.92
N ARG A 147 -8.90 -12.90 -0.58
CA ARG A 147 -7.98 -13.65 -1.47
C ARG A 147 -8.41 -15.11 -1.63
N ARG A 148 -8.97 -15.71 -0.56
CA ARG A 148 -9.54 -17.06 -0.57
C ARG A 148 -10.63 -17.22 -1.63
N PHE A 149 -11.47 -16.21 -1.81
CA PHE A 149 -12.65 -16.32 -2.68
C PHE A 149 -12.59 -15.50 -3.98
N GLY A 150 -11.52 -14.73 -4.23
CA GLY A 150 -11.40 -13.92 -5.44
C GLY A 150 -12.49 -12.85 -5.58
N ARG A 151 -13.06 -12.40 -4.46
CA ARG A 151 -14.09 -11.37 -4.41
C ARG A 151 -13.52 -10.17 -3.66
N LEU A 152 -13.03 -9.21 -4.43
CA LEU A 152 -12.91 -7.83 -3.95
C LEU A 152 -14.27 -7.14 -4.11
N PRO A 153 -14.64 -6.25 -3.17
CA PRO A 153 -13.83 -5.79 -2.05
C PRO A 153 -14.22 -6.42 -0.69
N GLU A 154 -13.26 -6.57 0.23
CA GLU A 154 -13.51 -7.04 1.62
C GLU A 154 -14.00 -5.85 2.45
N TYR A 155 -15.21 -5.96 2.97
CA TYR A 155 -15.80 -4.91 3.76
C TYR A 155 -15.42 -5.07 5.24
N ILE A 156 -15.14 -3.93 5.87
CA ILE A 156 -14.79 -3.79 7.28
C ILE A 156 -15.93 -3.02 7.95
N ALA A 157 -16.34 -3.50 9.12
CA ALA A 157 -17.35 -2.82 9.92
C ALA A 157 -16.79 -1.50 10.48
N ASP A 158 -17.62 -0.47 10.48
CA ASP A 158 -17.33 0.84 11.06
C ASP A 158 -16.83 0.77 12.51
N GLN A 159 -17.42 -0.09 13.34
CA GLN A 159 -17.07 -0.28 14.74
C GLN A 159 -15.62 -0.75 14.92
N ASP A 160 -15.10 -1.56 14.00
CA ASP A 160 -13.73 -2.04 14.07
C ASP A 160 -12.74 -0.90 13.81
N VAL A 161 -13.05 -0.05 12.82
CA VAL A 161 -12.24 1.12 12.50
C VAL A 161 -12.28 2.14 13.64
N MET A 162 -13.47 2.47 14.14
CA MET A 162 -13.64 3.41 15.25
C MET A 162 -12.90 2.95 16.51
N ARG A 163 -12.95 1.65 16.80
CA ARG A 163 -12.24 1.04 17.94
C ARG A 163 -10.73 1.09 17.78
N GLU A 164 -10.20 0.72 16.62
CA GLU A 164 -8.76 0.72 16.38
C GLU A 164 -8.18 2.14 16.44
N LEU A 165 -8.86 3.09 15.78
CA LEU A 165 -8.37 4.47 15.67
C LEU A 165 -8.73 5.34 16.88
N LEU A 166 -9.55 4.83 17.80
CA LEU A 166 -10.06 5.55 18.97
C LEU A 166 -10.79 6.84 18.59
N ILE A 167 -11.64 6.78 17.54
CA ILE A 167 -12.41 7.92 17.03
C ILE A 167 -13.92 7.72 17.22
N GLY A 168 -14.66 8.82 17.32
CA GLY A 168 -16.13 8.81 17.39
C GLY A 168 -16.80 8.84 16.01
N GLU A 169 -18.12 8.69 16.00
CA GLU A 169 -18.95 8.60 14.79
C GLU A 169 -18.77 9.80 13.84
N ASP A 170 -18.77 11.02 14.35
CA ASP A 170 -18.61 12.24 13.53
C ASP A 170 -17.27 12.26 12.80
N GLN A 171 -16.18 11.91 13.50
CA GLN A 171 -14.85 11.90 12.92
C GLN A 171 -14.70 10.75 11.91
N TYR A 172 -15.29 9.59 12.20
CA TYR A 172 -15.36 8.47 11.27
C TYR A 172 -16.08 8.86 9.98
N ALA A 173 -17.27 9.47 10.08
CA ALA A 173 -18.05 9.89 8.92
C ALA A 173 -17.28 10.88 8.03
N ILE A 174 -16.62 11.88 8.64
CA ILE A 174 -15.79 12.85 7.89
C ILE A 174 -14.61 12.15 7.19
N CYS A 175 -13.93 11.21 7.88
CA CYS A 175 -12.85 10.44 7.27
C CYS A 175 -13.37 9.64 6.06
N CYS A 176 -14.53 8.99 6.20
CA CYS A 176 -15.16 8.24 5.13
C CYS A 176 -15.50 9.13 3.94
N GLU A 177 -16.18 10.26 4.15
CA GLU A 177 -16.53 11.18 3.07
C GLU A 177 -15.30 11.65 2.28
N LEU A 178 -14.22 12.03 2.98
CA LEU A 178 -12.98 12.43 2.34
C LEU A 178 -12.35 11.28 1.56
N LEU A 179 -12.17 10.11 2.18
CA LEU A 179 -11.52 8.97 1.54
C LEU A 179 -12.34 8.42 0.35
N ILE A 180 -13.67 8.51 0.41
CA ILE A 180 -14.57 8.19 -0.71
C ILE A 180 -14.41 9.25 -1.82
N SER A 181 -14.32 10.53 -1.48
CA SER A 181 -14.12 11.61 -2.47
C SER A 181 -12.79 11.47 -3.23
N LEU A 182 -11.75 10.94 -2.56
CA LEU A 182 -10.46 10.59 -3.16
C LEU A 182 -10.47 9.22 -3.85
N ASN A 183 -11.60 8.51 -3.84
CA ASN A 183 -11.77 7.17 -4.38
C ASN A 183 -10.77 6.15 -3.80
N LEU A 184 -10.37 6.31 -2.54
CA LEU A 184 -9.47 5.40 -1.83
C LEU A 184 -10.24 4.28 -1.12
N ILE A 185 -11.46 4.58 -0.67
CA ILE A 185 -12.39 3.59 -0.11
C ILE A 185 -13.73 3.64 -0.84
N SER A 186 -14.47 2.55 -0.79
CA SER A 186 -15.86 2.44 -1.20
C SER A 186 -16.72 2.03 -0.01
N GLN A 187 -17.95 2.50 -0.02
CA GLN A 187 -18.99 2.14 0.94
C GLN A 187 -19.93 1.12 0.31
N ASP A 188 -20.62 0.35 1.14
CA ASP A 188 -21.56 -0.64 0.62
C ASP A 188 -22.84 0.02 0.06
N ILE A 189 -23.41 -0.64 -0.94
CA ILE A 189 -24.67 -0.25 -1.56
C ILE A 189 -25.75 -1.19 -1.01
N ILE A 190 -26.54 -0.68 -0.09
CA ILE A 190 -27.66 -1.45 0.46
C ILE A 190 -28.88 -1.25 -0.42
N LEU A 191 -29.43 -2.36 -0.91
CA LEU A 191 -30.72 -2.39 -1.58
C LEU A 191 -31.82 -2.43 -0.53
N ASN A 192 -32.54 -1.33 -0.36
CA ASN A 192 -33.76 -1.29 0.41
C ASN A 192 -34.86 -2.03 -0.35
N THR A 193 -35.13 -3.27 0.03
CA THR A 193 -36.10 -4.14 -0.65
C THR A 193 -37.55 -3.86 -0.27
N ASP A 194 -37.80 -3.00 0.72
CA ASP A 194 -39.13 -2.82 1.32
C ASP A 194 -40.13 -2.18 0.34
N ASN A 195 -39.64 -1.51 -0.71
CA ASN A 195 -40.44 -0.91 -1.78
C ASN A 195 -40.37 -1.66 -3.12
N LEU A 196 -39.84 -2.89 -3.15
CA LEU A 196 -39.79 -3.70 -4.37
C LEU A 196 -41.17 -4.30 -4.71
N GLU A 197 -41.89 -3.69 -5.66
CA GLU A 197 -43.01 -4.35 -6.34
C GLU A 197 -42.47 -5.47 -7.23
N ILE A 198 -42.61 -6.73 -6.81
CA ILE A 198 -42.27 -7.89 -7.63
C ILE A 198 -43.45 -8.21 -8.56
N GLU A 199 -43.35 -7.85 -9.85
CA GLU A 199 -44.28 -8.37 -10.86
C GLU A 199 -44.03 -9.87 -11.08
N LYS A 200 -44.97 -10.71 -10.67
CA LYS A 200 -45.01 -12.12 -11.10
C LYS A 200 -45.54 -12.15 -12.53
N GLU A 201 -44.65 -12.37 -13.49
CA GLU A 201 -45.05 -12.66 -14.86
C GLU A 201 -45.66 -14.08 -14.87
N ASN A 202 -46.99 -14.18 -14.97
CA ASN A 202 -47.70 -15.46 -15.11
C ASN A 202 -47.46 -16.05 -16.52
N GLY A 203 -46.22 -16.44 -16.79
CA GLY A 203 -45.86 -17.22 -17.97
C GLY A 203 -46.00 -18.70 -17.66
N LEU A 204 -46.94 -19.36 -18.33
CA LEU A 204 -46.99 -20.83 -18.44
C LEU A 204 -45.58 -21.28 -18.89
N PHE A 205 -44.84 -21.99 -18.02
CA PHE A 205 -43.50 -22.58 -18.28
C PHE A 205 -42.22 -21.73 -18.10
N SER A 206 -42.04 -20.99 -16.99
CA SER A 206 -40.67 -20.73 -16.50
C SER A 206 -40.54 -20.83 -14.98
N ALA A 207 -39.68 -21.73 -14.49
CA ALA A 207 -39.45 -22.00 -13.07
C ALA A 207 -38.62 -20.92 -12.35
N THR A 208 -38.32 -19.79 -12.99
CA THR A 208 -37.58 -18.66 -12.40
C THR A 208 -38.37 -17.37 -12.61
N PRO A 209 -38.88 -16.72 -11.55
CA PRO A 209 -39.56 -15.43 -11.68
C PRO A 209 -38.55 -14.37 -12.16
N LYS A 210 -38.87 -13.68 -13.26
CA LYS A 210 -38.08 -12.55 -13.76
C LYS A 210 -38.43 -11.30 -12.94
N LEU A 211 -37.52 -10.85 -12.09
CA LEU A 211 -37.65 -9.56 -11.40
C LEU A 211 -37.50 -8.39 -12.39
N LYS A 212 -38.57 -7.63 -12.61
CA LYS A 212 -38.52 -6.33 -13.33
C LYS A 212 -38.50 -5.20 -12.32
N ILE A 213 -37.35 -4.52 -12.17
CA ILE A 213 -37.22 -3.31 -11.33
C ILE A 213 -37.51 -2.08 -12.20
N LYS A 214 -38.57 -1.30 -11.87
CA LYS A 214 -38.89 -0.05 -12.57
C LYS A 214 -37.72 0.95 -12.45
N LYS A 215 -37.26 1.52 -13.56
CA LYS A 215 -36.13 2.50 -13.63
C LYS A 215 -36.27 3.69 -12.64
N ARG A 216 -37.50 4.11 -12.35
CA ARG A 216 -37.82 5.24 -11.48
C ARG A 216 -37.54 4.98 -9.99
N LEU A 217 -37.47 3.71 -9.55
CA LEU A 217 -37.28 3.32 -8.15
C LEU A 217 -35.80 3.14 -7.73
N TRP A 218 -34.85 3.07 -8.67
CA TRP A 218 -33.45 2.76 -8.33
C TRP A 218 -32.79 3.74 -7.36
N ARG A 219 -33.19 5.02 -7.36
CA ARG A 219 -32.68 6.03 -6.42
C ARG A 219 -33.32 5.94 -5.03
N GLU A 220 -34.52 5.40 -4.93
CA GLU A 220 -35.27 5.22 -3.67
C GLU A 220 -34.91 3.88 -3.00
N LEU A 221 -34.43 2.91 -3.79
CA LEU A 221 -34.04 1.57 -3.36
C LEU A 221 -32.58 1.48 -2.91
N VAL A 222 -31.75 2.49 -3.12
CA VAL A 222 -30.31 2.43 -2.80
C VAL A 222 -30.01 3.37 -1.65
N SER A 223 -29.73 2.82 -0.48
CA SER A 223 -29.16 3.57 0.63
C SER A 223 -27.64 3.39 0.65
N ARG A 224 -26.96 4.51 0.91
CA ARG A 224 -25.53 4.60 1.05
C ARG A 224 -25.19 4.35 2.52
N ASP A 225 -24.51 3.25 2.81
CA ASP A 225 -24.15 2.89 4.19
C ASP A 225 -22.64 2.90 4.41
N ILE A 226 -22.19 3.73 5.35
CA ILE A 226 -20.80 3.79 5.81
C ILE A 226 -20.53 2.83 6.97
N GLY A 227 -21.53 2.06 7.43
CA GLY A 227 -21.38 0.98 8.41
C GLY A 227 -20.49 -0.16 7.92
N SER A 228 -20.27 -0.24 6.59
CA SER A 228 -19.48 -1.26 5.93
C SER A 228 -18.69 -0.62 4.78
N ILE A 229 -17.36 -0.66 4.88
CA ILE A 229 -16.46 0.01 3.93
C ILE A 229 -15.32 -0.88 3.48
N SER A 230 -14.77 -0.62 2.29
CA SER A 230 -13.71 -1.43 1.72
C SER A 230 -12.70 -0.59 0.94
N LEU A 231 -11.46 -1.05 0.78
CA LEU A 231 -10.50 -0.35 -0.09
C LEU A 231 -10.88 -0.51 -1.57
N THR A 232 -10.74 0.56 -2.34
CA THR A 232 -10.79 0.47 -3.80
C THR A 232 -9.47 -0.07 -4.36
N PHE A 233 -9.42 -0.41 -5.65
CA PHE A 233 -8.13 -0.74 -6.30
C PHE A 233 -7.11 0.40 -6.21
N LEU A 234 -7.56 1.65 -6.32
CA LEU A 234 -6.71 2.82 -6.16
C LEU A 234 -6.19 2.91 -4.72
N GLY A 235 -7.06 2.71 -3.72
CA GLY A 235 -6.69 2.68 -2.31
C GLY A 235 -5.65 1.61 -1.99
N ILE A 236 -5.87 0.38 -2.46
CA ILE A 236 -4.91 -0.74 -2.29
C ILE A 236 -3.56 -0.39 -2.92
N SER A 237 -3.55 0.09 -4.17
CA SER A 237 -2.31 0.43 -4.87
C SER A 237 -1.56 1.59 -4.21
N PHE A 238 -2.29 2.63 -3.79
CA PHE A 238 -1.76 3.78 -3.09
C PHE A 238 -1.11 3.39 -1.76
N VAL A 239 -1.81 2.63 -0.91
CA VAL A 239 -1.29 2.19 0.38
C VAL A 239 -0.01 1.38 0.17
N ARG A 240 -0.01 0.43 -0.78
CA ARG A 240 1.19 -0.37 -1.10
C ARG A 240 2.40 0.47 -1.46
N LYS A 241 2.23 1.51 -2.29
CA LYS A 241 3.34 2.40 -2.66
C LYS A 241 3.81 3.31 -1.52
N CYS A 242 3.00 3.50 -0.50
CA CYS A 242 3.36 4.24 0.71
C CYS A 242 3.86 3.34 1.86
N ARG A 243 4.07 2.04 1.61
CA ARG A 243 4.66 1.08 2.58
C ARG A 243 6.11 0.79 2.24
N HIS A 244 6.88 0.34 3.23
CA HIS A 244 8.30 0.06 3.04
C HIS A 244 8.50 -0.93 1.89
N PRO A 245 9.20 -0.54 0.81
CA PRO A 245 9.31 -1.39 -0.35
C PRO A 245 10.17 -2.62 -0.05
N LEU A 246 9.81 -3.79 -0.61
CA LEU A 246 10.63 -4.99 -0.54
C LEU A 246 11.88 -4.81 -1.41
N ALA A 247 13.03 -5.15 -0.84
CA ALA A 247 14.26 -5.13 -1.60
C ALA A 247 14.28 -6.25 -2.66
N PRO A 248 14.69 -6.00 -3.94
CA PRO A 248 14.95 -7.07 -4.91
C PRO A 248 15.87 -8.21 -4.43
N GLU A 249 16.84 -7.94 -3.56
CA GLU A 249 17.67 -8.97 -2.90
C GLU A 249 16.87 -9.88 -1.97
N ASN A 250 15.78 -9.38 -1.39
CA ASN A 250 14.85 -10.20 -0.64
C ASN A 250 14.27 -11.27 -1.55
N ARG A 251 14.25 -11.16 -2.90
CA ARG A 251 13.79 -12.28 -3.73
C ARG A 251 14.57 -13.56 -3.43
N LYS A 252 15.90 -13.51 -3.31
CA LYS A 252 16.69 -14.70 -2.96
C LYS A 252 16.41 -15.16 -1.53
N ALA A 253 16.28 -14.22 -0.59
CA ALA A 253 15.98 -14.53 0.81
C ALA A 253 14.56 -15.12 0.99
N ILE A 254 13.56 -14.53 0.34
CA ILE A 254 12.17 -15.00 0.22
C ILE A 254 12.16 -16.40 -0.37
N LEU A 255 12.81 -16.60 -1.53
CA LEU A 255 12.87 -17.91 -2.18
C LEU A 255 13.52 -18.95 -1.26
N LEU A 256 14.57 -18.59 -0.52
CA LEU A 256 15.23 -19.47 0.45
C LEU A 256 14.31 -19.79 1.64
N LEU A 257 13.76 -18.77 2.29
CA LEU A 257 12.90 -18.88 3.47
C LEU A 257 11.62 -19.64 3.15
N ILE A 258 10.96 -19.36 2.03
CA ILE A 258 9.79 -20.13 1.58
C ILE A 258 10.21 -21.56 1.31
N ARG A 259 11.33 -21.79 0.58
CA ARG A 259 11.77 -23.15 0.28
C ARG A 259 12.03 -23.98 1.53
N GLU A 260 12.63 -23.39 2.56
CA GLU A 260 12.93 -24.04 3.83
C GLU A 260 11.67 -24.35 4.65
N ASN A 261 10.64 -23.52 4.53
CA ASN A 261 9.45 -23.60 5.37
C ASN A 261 8.16 -24.02 4.61
N LEU A 262 8.22 -24.28 3.30
CA LEU A 262 7.02 -24.45 2.44
C LEU A 262 6.08 -25.55 2.95
N ASN A 263 6.61 -26.68 3.36
CA ASN A 263 5.78 -27.78 3.87
C ASN A 263 5.10 -27.36 5.19
N GLU A 264 5.83 -26.71 6.11
CA GLU A 264 5.25 -26.19 7.35
C GLU A 264 4.14 -25.17 7.07
N ILE A 265 4.32 -24.31 6.06
CA ILE A 265 3.35 -23.29 5.67
C ILE A 265 2.07 -23.91 5.08
N ILE A 266 2.21 -24.98 4.28
CA ILE A 266 1.07 -25.69 3.68
C ILE A 266 0.32 -26.50 4.75
N ASP A 267 1.05 -27.12 5.68
CA ASP A 267 0.50 -28.07 6.65
C ASP A 267 -0.09 -27.37 7.89
N GLN A 268 0.27 -26.12 8.17
CA GLN A 268 -0.18 -25.38 9.35
C GLN A 268 -1.09 -24.20 9.01
N HIS A 269 -2.02 -23.91 9.92
CA HIS A 269 -2.76 -22.64 9.87
C HIS A 269 -1.80 -21.45 10.04
N PRO A 270 -2.02 -20.33 9.33
CA PRO A 270 -1.14 -19.16 9.33
C PRO A 270 -0.92 -18.57 10.73
N ASN A 271 -1.97 -18.56 11.56
CA ASN A 271 -1.91 -18.11 12.95
C ASN A 271 -1.17 -19.08 13.90
N ARG A 272 -0.63 -20.19 13.39
CA ARG A 272 0.06 -21.22 14.18
C ARG A 272 1.51 -21.45 13.76
N SER A 273 1.96 -20.91 12.62
CA SER A 273 3.35 -21.07 12.17
C SER A 273 4.25 -19.98 12.73
N ALA A 274 5.15 -20.39 13.63
CA ALA A 274 6.24 -19.54 14.10
C ALA A 274 7.21 -19.19 12.96
N ALA A 275 7.39 -20.10 11.99
CA ALA A 275 8.22 -19.86 10.82
C ALA A 275 7.70 -18.72 9.95
N LEU A 276 6.39 -18.65 9.69
CA LEU A 276 5.79 -17.52 8.95
C LEU A 276 5.97 -16.19 9.67
N THR A 277 5.80 -16.18 10.99
CA THR A 277 5.96 -14.96 11.79
C THR A 277 7.39 -14.44 11.76
N ASN A 278 8.37 -15.34 11.87
CA ASN A 278 9.79 -14.99 11.78
C ASN A 278 10.16 -14.55 10.36
N MET A 279 9.69 -15.28 9.34
CA MET A 279 9.89 -14.95 7.94
C MET A 279 9.37 -13.54 7.60
N ALA A 280 8.16 -13.20 8.02
CA ALA A 280 7.58 -11.88 7.78
C ALA A 280 8.47 -10.77 8.36
N ARG A 281 8.91 -10.92 9.62
CA ARG A 281 9.78 -9.94 10.30
C ARG A 281 11.16 -9.81 9.64
N GLU A 282 11.73 -10.91 9.15
CA GLU A 282 13.04 -10.91 8.48
C GLU A 282 12.99 -10.19 7.12
N LEU A 283 11.88 -10.33 6.39
CA LEU A 283 11.72 -9.76 5.05
C LEU A 283 11.45 -8.26 5.06
N THR A 284 10.48 -7.81 5.85
CA THR A 284 10.24 -6.39 6.13
C THR A 284 9.37 -6.22 7.38
N PRO A 285 9.62 -5.23 8.26
CA PRO A 285 8.83 -5.01 9.48
C PRO A 285 7.31 -4.84 9.24
N GLU A 286 6.93 -4.45 8.02
CA GLU A 286 5.55 -4.23 7.64
C GLU A 286 4.85 -5.47 7.04
N MET A 287 5.60 -6.54 6.76
CA MET A 287 5.03 -7.76 6.17
C MET A 287 4.13 -8.46 7.19
N LEU A 288 2.91 -8.78 6.77
CA LEU A 288 2.00 -9.57 7.58
C LEU A 288 2.20 -11.05 7.26
N VAL A 289 2.01 -11.90 8.27
CA VAL A 289 1.95 -13.37 8.09
C VAL A 289 0.90 -13.74 7.04
N ASP A 290 -0.23 -13.04 7.05
CA ASP A 290 -1.32 -13.23 6.12
C ASP A 290 -0.96 -12.87 4.68
N ASP A 291 -0.01 -11.96 4.44
CA ASP A 291 0.46 -11.69 3.08
C ASP A 291 1.22 -12.86 2.49
N ILE A 292 2.10 -13.48 3.29
CA ILE A 292 2.85 -14.68 2.88
C ILE A 292 1.88 -15.83 2.64
N TYR A 293 0.97 -16.06 3.60
CA TYR A 293 0.00 -17.13 3.51
C TYR A 293 -0.97 -16.94 2.34
N GLY A 294 -1.47 -15.72 2.11
CA GLY A 294 -2.34 -15.41 0.98
C GLY A 294 -1.65 -15.64 -0.37
N ALA A 295 -0.35 -15.32 -0.48
CA ALA A 295 0.44 -15.62 -1.67
C ALA A 295 0.61 -17.14 -1.88
N VAL A 296 0.82 -17.91 -0.80
CA VAL A 296 0.91 -19.38 -0.84
C VAL A 296 -0.41 -20.00 -1.28
N GLU A 297 -1.53 -19.61 -0.68
CA GLU A 297 -2.85 -20.17 -1.02
C GLU A 297 -3.25 -19.82 -2.47
N THR A 298 -3.00 -18.58 -2.90
CA THR A 298 -3.27 -18.14 -4.28
C THR A 298 -2.42 -18.94 -5.29
N GLY A 299 -1.13 -19.09 -5.02
CA GLY A 299 -0.23 -19.87 -5.87
C GLY A 299 -0.62 -21.34 -5.90
N TYR A 300 -0.90 -21.92 -4.73
CA TYR A 300 -1.30 -23.32 -4.59
C TYR A 300 -2.55 -23.60 -5.43
N ARG A 301 -3.57 -22.74 -5.32
CA ARG A 301 -4.80 -22.84 -6.10
C ARG A 301 -4.57 -22.68 -7.59
N LYS A 302 -3.69 -21.76 -8.00
CA LYS A 302 -3.36 -21.55 -9.42
C LYS A 302 -2.68 -22.77 -10.04
N ILE A 303 -1.81 -23.44 -9.28
CA ILE A 303 -1.00 -24.57 -9.75
C ILE A 303 -1.77 -25.90 -9.70
N THR A 304 -2.55 -26.11 -8.62
CA THR A 304 -3.25 -27.39 -8.38
C THR A 304 -4.72 -27.37 -8.78
N GLY A 305 -5.32 -26.18 -8.91
CA GLY A 305 -6.77 -26.01 -9.07
C GLY A 305 -7.57 -26.21 -7.78
N GLN A 306 -6.92 -26.48 -6.65
CA GLN A 306 -7.56 -26.84 -5.38
C GLN A 306 -7.26 -25.83 -4.27
N TYR A 307 -8.05 -25.86 -3.19
CA TYR A 307 -7.73 -25.12 -1.97
C TYR A 307 -6.81 -25.96 -1.08
N ILE A 308 -5.98 -25.29 -0.26
CA ILE A 308 -5.23 -25.97 0.80
C ILE A 308 -6.24 -26.56 1.78
N ALA A 309 -6.36 -27.88 1.82
CA ALA A 309 -7.27 -28.59 2.70
C ALA A 309 -6.64 -28.71 4.10
N TYR A 310 -7.36 -28.26 5.13
CA TYR A 310 -6.86 -28.29 6.51
C TYR A 310 -7.00 -29.66 7.20
N ARG A 311 -7.53 -30.69 6.52
CA ARG A 311 -7.67 -32.05 7.05
C ARG A 311 -7.64 -33.13 5.98
N ASP A 312 -6.86 -34.17 6.28
CA ASP A 312 -6.91 -35.58 5.86
C ASP A 312 -6.75 -35.98 4.38
N GLU A 313 -6.73 -35.06 3.43
CA GLU A 313 -6.30 -35.37 2.05
C GLU A 313 -4.96 -34.69 1.74
N GLU A 314 -3.87 -35.43 1.96
CA GLU A 314 -2.55 -35.02 1.48
C GLU A 314 -2.57 -34.97 -0.06
N HIS A 315 -2.47 -33.77 -0.62
CA HIS A 315 -2.12 -33.57 -2.02
C HIS A 315 -0.65 -33.12 -2.09
N PRO A 316 0.32 -34.06 -1.99
CA PRO A 316 1.72 -33.69 -1.99
C PRO A 316 2.10 -33.08 -3.34
N LEU A 317 2.53 -31.82 -3.31
CA LEU A 317 3.04 -31.12 -4.49
C LEU A 317 4.27 -31.85 -5.05
N THR A 318 4.33 -32.01 -6.37
CA THR A 318 5.53 -32.49 -7.05
C THR A 318 6.68 -31.48 -6.89
N GLN A 319 7.93 -31.91 -7.11
CA GLN A 319 9.08 -31.00 -7.03
C GLN A 319 8.98 -29.82 -8.02
N GLU A 320 8.37 -30.05 -9.18
CA GLU A 320 8.13 -29.01 -10.18
C GLU A 320 7.06 -28.02 -9.70
N GLN A 321 5.94 -28.50 -9.17
CA GLN A 321 4.89 -27.66 -8.59
C GLN A 321 5.38 -26.86 -7.38
N LYS A 322 6.22 -27.45 -6.53
CA LYS A 322 6.86 -26.73 -5.41
C LYS A 322 7.73 -25.58 -5.92
N LYS A 323 8.52 -25.81 -6.98
CA LYS A 323 9.36 -24.77 -7.57
C LYS A 323 8.52 -23.65 -8.18
N GLU A 324 7.47 -23.99 -8.92
CA GLU A 324 6.54 -23.00 -9.50
C GLU A 324 5.83 -22.18 -8.42
N LEU A 325 5.40 -22.84 -7.34
CA LEU A 325 4.76 -22.19 -6.21
C LEU A 325 5.69 -21.20 -5.51
N ILE A 326 6.94 -21.60 -5.27
CA ILE A 326 7.96 -20.74 -4.64
C ILE A 326 8.23 -19.49 -5.50
N GLU A 327 8.36 -19.64 -6.82
CA GLU A 327 8.54 -18.51 -7.73
C GLU A 327 7.30 -17.60 -7.74
N PHE A 328 6.10 -18.18 -7.78
CA PHE A 328 4.85 -17.42 -7.72
C PHE A 328 4.75 -16.59 -6.44
N ILE A 329 5.01 -17.19 -5.26
CA ILE A 329 4.92 -16.49 -3.98
C ILE A 329 5.94 -15.34 -3.94
N ALA A 330 7.17 -15.57 -4.42
CA ALA A 330 8.19 -14.54 -4.44
C ALA A 330 7.81 -13.36 -5.35
N ASP A 331 7.21 -13.63 -6.50
CA ASP A 331 6.76 -12.59 -7.42
C ASP A 331 5.49 -11.87 -6.91
N ASP A 332 4.58 -12.57 -6.23
CA ASP A 332 3.38 -11.97 -5.61
C ASP A 332 3.75 -11.09 -4.41
N LEU A 333 4.64 -11.54 -3.52
CA LEU A 333 5.18 -10.73 -2.43
C LEU A 333 5.96 -9.52 -2.97
N ARG A 334 6.76 -9.71 -4.03
CA ARG A 334 7.44 -8.60 -4.71
C ARG A 334 6.44 -7.63 -5.32
N TYR A 335 5.36 -8.12 -5.93
CA TYR A 335 4.30 -7.24 -6.42
C TYR A 335 3.73 -6.44 -5.25
N MET A 336 3.30 -7.11 -4.17
CA MET A 336 2.67 -6.48 -3.01
C MET A 336 3.50 -5.36 -2.40
N TYR A 337 4.81 -5.57 -2.29
CA TYR A 337 5.72 -4.69 -1.59
C TYR A 337 6.68 -3.92 -2.52
N GLY A 338 6.60 -4.04 -3.84
CA GLY A 338 7.54 -3.43 -4.81
C GLY A 338 6.91 -2.34 -5.65
#